data_AF-A0A086ZGE5-F1
#
_entry.id   AF-A0A086ZGE5-F1
#
_cell.length_a   1.000
_cell.length_b   1.000
_cell.length_c   1.000
_cell.angle_alpha   90.00
_cell.angle_beta   90.00
_cell.angle_gamma   90.00
#
_symmetry.space_group_name_H-M   'P 1'
#
loop_
_entity.id
_entity.type
_entity.pdbx_description
1 polymer ?
#
loop_
_entity_poly.entity_id
_entity_poly.type
_entity_poly.pdbx_seq_one_letter_code
_entity_poly.pdbx_strand_id
1 'polypeptide(L)'
;METQGKGRVYVLVNKTSKELKATIHFDENGMRSKEIHLDHNHKVNGKRLKPHTHVGYEHEESEGRDVTPFEREEIEKVNRIWQKHRES
;
A
#
# COMPACT_ATOMS: atom_id res chain seq x y z
N MET A 1 10.10 -10.61 -14.21
CA MET A 1 8.99 -10.10 -13.39
C MET A 1 8.14 -11.30 -13.00
N GLU A 2 8.07 -11.62 -11.71
CA GLU A 2 7.20 -12.70 -11.23
C GLU A 2 5.75 -12.37 -11.54
N THR A 3 5.05 -13.32 -12.16
CA THR A 3 3.68 -13.19 -12.65
C THR A 3 2.78 -12.61 -11.56
N GLN A 4 2.26 -11.41 -11.81
CA GLN A 4 1.33 -10.73 -10.93
C GLN A 4 0.04 -11.56 -10.88
N GLY A 5 -0.12 -12.33 -9.81
CA GLY A 5 -1.27 -13.21 -9.69
C GLY A 5 -2.53 -12.37 -9.54
N LYS A 6 -3.55 -12.64 -10.37
CA LYS A 6 -4.87 -12.00 -10.25
C LYS A 6 -5.38 -12.17 -8.82
N GLY A 7 -5.91 -11.09 -8.24
CA GLY A 7 -6.47 -11.07 -6.88
C GLY A 7 -5.44 -11.10 -5.74
N ARG A 8 -4.17 -10.81 -6.01
CA ARG A 8 -3.12 -10.70 -4.97
C ARG A 8 -2.83 -9.25 -4.62
N VAL A 9 -2.60 -9.03 -3.33
CA VAL A 9 -2.02 -7.78 -2.81
C VAL A 9 -0.56 -8.03 -2.52
N TYR A 10 0.31 -7.17 -3.06
CA TYR A 10 1.75 -7.24 -2.84
C TYR A 10 2.12 -6.25 -1.75
N VAL A 11 3.05 -6.61 -0.86
CA VAL A 11 3.45 -5.75 0.25
C VAL A 11 4.95 -5.53 0.19
N LEU A 12 5.36 -4.27 0.14
CA LEU A 12 6.77 -3.89 0.25
C LEU A 12 7.16 -3.86 1.72
N VAL A 13 8.24 -4.55 2.07
CA VAL A 13 8.78 -4.59 3.44
C VAL A 13 10.16 -3.96 3.44
N ASN A 14 10.43 -3.12 4.44
CA ASN A 14 11.75 -2.57 4.66
C ASN A 14 12.70 -3.71 5.06
N LYS A 15 13.75 -3.95 4.26
CA LYS A 15 14.72 -5.03 4.49
C LYS A 15 15.37 -4.93 5.87
N THR A 16 15.65 -3.72 6.33
CA THR A 16 16.36 -3.40 7.58
C THR A 16 15.40 -3.39 8.77
N SER A 17 14.39 -2.51 8.75
CA SER A 17 13.48 -2.36 9.90
C SER A 17 12.45 -3.49 10.03
N LYS A 18 12.26 -4.30 8.98
CA LYS A 18 11.17 -5.28 8.86
C LYS A 18 9.76 -4.66 8.97
N GLU A 19 9.65 -3.37 8.73
CA GLU A 19 8.38 -2.63 8.74
C GLU A 19 7.75 -2.64 7.35
N LEU A 20 6.41 -2.59 7.31
CA LEU A 20 5.67 -2.53 6.06
C LEU A 20 5.77 -1.12 5.46
N LYS A 21 6.21 -1.03 4.19
CA LYS A 21 6.37 0.25 3.49
C LYS A 21 5.13 0.65 2.70
N ALA A 22 4.60 -0.26 1.91
CA ALA A 22 3.45 0.00 1.06
C ALA A 22 2.72 -1.30 0.68
N THR A 23 1.44 -1.19 0.35
CA THR A 23 0.70 -2.23 -0.39
C THR A 23 0.54 -1.81 -1.85
N ILE A 24 0.77 -2.74 -2.77
CA ILE A 24 0.68 -2.53 -4.21
C ILE A 24 -0.41 -3.43 -4.77
N HIS A 25 -1.28 -2.81 -5.57
CA HIS A 25 -2.40 -3.45 -6.23
C HIS A 25 -2.24 -3.35 -7.74
N PHE A 26 -2.63 -4.43 -8.41
CA PHE A 26 -2.61 -4.53 -9.85
C PHE A 26 -4.04 -4.73 -10.36
N ASP A 27 -4.34 -4.15 -11.52
CA ASP A 27 -5.61 -4.41 -12.21
C ASP A 27 -5.57 -5.76 -12.96
N GLU A 28 -6.66 -6.08 -13.63
CA GLU A 28 -6.82 -7.34 -14.38
C GLU A 28 -5.82 -7.51 -15.54
N ASN A 29 -5.28 -6.41 -16.07
CA ASN A 29 -4.25 -6.37 -17.10
C ASN A 29 -2.83 -6.48 -16.51
N GLY A 30 -2.70 -6.54 -15.17
CA GLY A 30 -1.42 -6.61 -14.49
C GLY A 30 -0.70 -5.27 -14.39
N MET A 31 -1.35 -4.15 -14.69
CA MET A 31 -0.78 -2.83 -14.52
C MET A 31 -0.98 -2.36 -13.08
N ARG A 32 -0.07 -1.51 -12.57
CA ARG A 32 -0.24 -0.95 -11.22
C ARG A 32 -1.48 -0.06 -11.22
N SER A 33 -2.47 -0.43 -10.43
CA SER A 33 -3.71 0.35 -10.29
C SER A 33 -3.61 1.30 -9.10
N LYS A 34 -2.99 0.84 -8.01
CA LYS A 34 -2.98 1.54 -6.73
C LYS A 34 -1.78 1.17 -5.89
N GLU A 35 -1.27 2.15 -5.16
CA GLU A 35 -0.22 1.99 -4.16
C GLU A 35 -0.60 2.71 -2.87
N ILE A 36 -0.59 2.01 -1.74
CA ILE A 36 -0.92 2.59 -0.43
C ILE A 36 0.35 2.65 0.41
N HIS A 37 0.82 3.85 0.73
CA HIS A 37 2.01 4.07 1.53
C HIS A 37 1.68 4.01 3.03
N LEU A 38 2.41 3.16 3.74
CA LEU A 38 2.22 2.87 5.17
C LEU A 38 3.30 3.49 6.07
N ASP A 39 4.44 3.87 5.49
CA ASP A 39 5.68 4.17 6.24
C ASP A 39 5.93 5.66 6.46
N HIS A 40 5.42 6.56 5.59
CA HIS A 40 5.67 7.99 5.70
C HIS A 40 4.40 8.84 5.65
N ASN A 41 4.46 9.98 6.35
CA ASN A 41 3.44 11.03 6.24
C ASN A 41 3.61 11.75 4.91
N HIS A 42 2.53 11.89 4.15
CA HIS A 42 2.50 12.80 3.00
C HIS A 42 1.54 13.96 3.28
N LYS A 43 1.89 15.16 2.78
CA LYS A 43 1.04 16.33 2.99
C LYS A 43 0.05 16.38 1.83
N VAL A 44 -1.21 16.05 2.11
CA VAL A 44 -2.30 16.08 1.14
C VAL A 44 -3.25 17.20 1.56
N ASN A 45 -3.53 18.18 0.68
CA ASN A 45 -4.44 19.29 0.97
C ASN A 45 -4.14 20.00 2.32
N GLY A 46 -2.86 20.21 2.63
CA GLY A 46 -2.45 20.88 3.87
C GLY A 46 -2.42 20.00 5.13
N LYS A 47 -2.94 18.77 5.09
CA LYS A 47 -2.95 17.82 6.21
C LYS A 47 -1.88 16.74 6.03
N ARG A 48 -1.20 16.35 7.12
CA ARG A 48 -0.29 15.19 7.10
C ARG A 48 -1.13 13.93 7.20
N LEU A 49 -1.19 13.15 6.13
CA LEU A 49 -1.92 11.89 6.07
C LEU A 49 -0.93 10.72 6.11
N LYS A 50 -1.22 9.76 6.99
CA LYS A 50 -0.59 8.45 7.09
C LYS A 50 -1.60 7.47 7.67
N PRO A 51 -1.90 6.36 6.97
CA PRO A 51 -1.49 6.00 5.61
C PRO A 51 -2.14 6.87 4.52
N HIS A 52 -1.60 6.89 3.31
CA HIS A 52 -2.18 7.58 2.14
C HIS A 52 -2.09 6.71 0.87
N THR A 53 -3.00 6.95 -0.08
CA THR A 53 -3.14 6.14 -1.29
C THR A 53 -2.84 6.96 -2.54
N HIS A 54 -1.97 6.43 -3.39
CA HIS A 54 -1.76 6.86 -4.77
C HIS A 54 -2.60 5.99 -5.70
N VAL A 55 -3.44 6.60 -6.54
CA VAL A 55 -4.27 5.91 -7.52
C VAL A 55 -3.79 6.33 -8.90
N GLY A 56 -3.51 5.37 -9.78
CA GLY A 56 -3.03 5.65 -11.12
C GLY A 56 -1.80 4.82 -11.51
N TYR A 57 -1.57 4.78 -12.81
CA TYR A 57 -0.45 4.08 -13.43
C TYR A 57 0.81 4.96 -13.49
N GLU A 58 0.63 6.26 -13.74
CA GLU A 58 1.71 7.24 -13.83
C GLU A 58 1.92 7.93 -12.46
N HIS A 59 3.19 8.19 -12.12
CA HIS A 59 3.58 8.88 -10.88
C HIS A 59 3.15 10.36 -10.83
N GLU A 60 2.47 10.85 -11.86
CA GLU A 60 2.09 12.26 -12.05
C GLU A 60 0.63 12.57 -11.64
N GLU A 61 -0.15 11.58 -11.19
CA GLU A 61 -1.57 11.80 -10.91
C GLU A 61 -1.91 11.81 -9.41
N SER A 62 -2.23 13.03 -8.96
CA SER A 62 -2.79 13.43 -7.66
C SER A 62 -1.84 13.34 -6.46
N GLU A 63 -1.94 14.32 -5.56
CA GLU A 63 -1.19 14.45 -4.29
C GLU A 63 -1.40 13.30 -3.28
N GLY A 64 -1.93 12.15 -3.73
CA GLY A 64 -2.47 11.09 -2.89
C GLY A 64 -3.84 11.47 -2.33
N ARG A 65 -4.61 10.48 -1.92
CA ARG A 65 -5.86 10.67 -1.18
C ARG A 65 -5.80 9.98 0.17
N ASP A 66 -6.72 10.35 1.06
CA ASP A 66 -6.94 9.60 2.29
C ASP A 66 -7.36 8.16 1.97
N VAL A 67 -6.98 7.23 2.85
CA VAL A 67 -7.40 5.82 2.74
C VAL A 67 -8.90 5.72 2.97
N THR A 68 -9.59 4.95 2.12
CA THR A 68 -10.99 4.61 2.36
C THR A 68 -11.13 3.68 3.58
N PRO A 69 -12.34 3.58 4.18
CA PRO A 69 -12.59 2.62 5.26
C PRO A 69 -12.24 1.17 4.88
N PHE A 70 -12.51 0.78 3.62
CA PHE A 70 -12.18 -0.55 3.10
C PHE A 70 -10.66 -0.78 3.03
N GLU A 71 -9.92 0.23 2.55
CA GLU A 71 -8.45 0.16 2.51
C GLU A 71 -7.85 0.13 3.91
N ARG A 72 -8.46 0.82 4.88
CA ARG A 72 -8.03 0.76 6.27
C ARG A 72 -8.16 -0.65 6.83
N GLU A 73 -9.30 -1.31 6.63
CA GLU A 73 -9.49 -2.71 7.07
C GLU A 73 -8.47 -3.66 6.43
N GLU A 74 -8.18 -3.48 5.14
CA GLU A 74 -7.17 -4.26 4.44
C GLU A 74 -5.77 -4.05 5.05
N ILE A 75 -5.38 -2.80 5.32
CA ILE A 75 -4.11 -2.45 5.96
C ILE A 75 -4.01 -3.09 7.35
N GLU A 76 -5.08 -3.07 8.14
CA GLU A 76 -5.13 -3.72 9.44
C GLU A 76 -4.93 -5.24 9.33
N LYS A 77 -5.59 -5.87 8.36
CA LYS A 77 -5.43 -7.30 8.08
C LYS A 77 -4.00 -7.64 7.66
N VAL A 78 -3.41 -6.86 6.76
CA VAL A 78 -2.02 -7.04 6.32
C VAL A 78 -1.06 -6.88 7.49
N ASN A 79 -1.23 -5.86 8.33
CA ASN A 79 -0.42 -5.68 9.54
C ASN A 79 -0.53 -6.88 10.48
N ARG A 80 -1.75 -7.38 10.73
CA ARG A 80 -1.96 -8.55 11.59
C ARG A 80 -1.27 -9.81 11.06
N ILE A 81 -1.36 -10.06 9.75
CA ILE A 81 -0.69 -11.19 9.10
C ILE A 81 0.83 -11.05 9.23
N TRP A 82 1.36 -9.84 8.99
CA TRP A 82 2.79 -9.59 9.07
C TRP A 82 3.35 -9.75 10.49
N GLN A 83 2.66 -9.23 11.51
CA GLN A 83 3.09 -9.41 12.90
C GLN A 83 3.13 -10.89 13.27
N LYS A 84 2.08 -11.66 12.95
CA LYS A 84 2.08 -13.12 13.15
C LYS A 84 3.24 -13.82 12.44
N HIS A 85 3.57 -13.39 11.22
CA HIS A 85 4.71 -13.96 10.49
C HIS A 85 6.05 -13.65 11.16
N ARG A 86 6.20 -12.48 11.80
CA ARG A 86 7.41 -12.11 12.55
C ARG A 86 7.57 -12.86 13.87
N GLU A 87 6.47 -13.32 14.45
CA GLU A 87 6.43 -14.07 15.70
C GLU A 87 6.61 -15.59 15.50
N SER A 88 6.61 -16.06 14.24
CA SER A 88 6.68 -17.48 13.88
C SER A 88 8.08 -17.97 13.51
#